data_AF-A0A4S3MDZ9-F1
#
_entry.id   AF-A0A4S3MDZ9-F1
#
_cell.length_a   1.000
_cell.length_b   1.000
_cell.length_c   1.000
_cell.angle_alpha   90.00
_cell.angle_beta   90.00
_cell.angle_gamma   90.00
#
_symmetry.space_group_name_H-M   'P 1'
#
loop_
_entity.id
_entity.type
_entity.pdbx_description
1 polymer ?
#
loop_
_entity_poly.entity_id
_entity_poly.type
_entity_poly.pdbx_seq_one_letter_code
_entity_poly.pdbx_strand_id
1 'polypeptide(L)'
;MNRIVSKEWDGLTAETPSDPTRAAADAAIAFDWDTGDMRVLGRLMSKVGLDLATAVQVFLNGRPQDFNHMAKDDVPLQDSARCAMLDCLHRKIQCGFYLPDHEVGLAPVRAQAEDWIARQRLDRTQGRVGRWVFDEAKFAAISDNGPLTIVRAERKDSRPTFLRVLMEPIWL
;
A
#
# COMPACT_ATOMS: atom_id res chain seq x y z
N MET A 1 45.11 41.01 -3.37
CA MET A 1 44.18 40.49 -4.40
C MET A 1 44.42 38.99 -4.49
N ASN A 2 43.50 38.05 -4.28
CA ASN A 2 42.06 37.99 -4.51
C ASN A 2 41.35 37.29 -3.33
N ARG A 3 40.26 37.89 -2.85
CA ARG A 3 39.38 37.32 -1.82
C ARG A 3 38.27 36.57 -2.55
N ILE A 4 38.28 35.24 -2.51
CA ILE A 4 37.17 34.42 -3.02
C ILE A 4 36.00 34.64 -2.07
N VAL A 5 34.95 35.26 -2.59
CA VAL A 5 33.69 35.50 -1.89
C VAL A 5 32.95 34.17 -1.81
N SER A 6 32.88 33.60 -0.61
CA SER A 6 31.92 32.55 -0.28
C SER A 6 30.52 33.11 -0.49
N LYS A 7 29.82 32.61 -1.50
CA LYS A 7 28.40 32.92 -1.71
C LYS A 7 27.60 31.98 -0.81
N GLU A 8 27.25 32.53 0.34
CA GLU A 8 26.30 31.99 1.31
C GLU A 8 24.96 31.80 0.59
N TRP A 9 24.53 30.54 0.42
CA TRP A 9 23.22 30.21 -0.11
C TRP A 9 22.22 30.26 1.05
N ASP A 10 21.70 31.45 1.31
CA ASP A 10 20.59 31.67 2.22
C ASP A 10 19.30 31.00 1.68
N GLY A 11 18.77 30.07 2.45
CA GLY A 11 17.35 30.11 2.81
C GLY A 11 16.30 29.74 1.75
N LEU A 12 16.63 29.01 0.68
CA LEU A 12 15.61 28.22 -0.01
C LEU A 12 15.47 26.89 0.72
N THR A 13 14.54 26.82 1.68
CA THR A 13 13.99 25.54 2.11
C THR A 13 13.57 24.82 0.85
N ALA A 14 14.32 23.78 0.47
CA ALA A 14 13.88 22.85 -0.54
C ALA A 14 12.56 22.27 -0.01
N GLU A 15 11.43 22.78 -0.52
CA GLU A 15 10.17 22.08 -0.41
C GLU A 15 10.48 20.66 -0.88
N THR A 16 10.47 19.72 0.07
CA THR A 16 10.72 18.32 -0.22
C THR A 16 9.72 17.95 -1.30
N PRO A 17 10.15 17.49 -2.49
CA PRO A 17 9.20 17.20 -3.56
C PRO A 17 8.13 16.28 -3.00
N SER A 18 6.88 16.77 -2.95
CA SER A 18 5.76 15.99 -2.42
C SER A 18 5.68 14.71 -3.25
N ASP A 19 5.85 13.55 -2.62
CA ASP A 19 5.75 12.28 -3.32
C ASP A 19 4.35 12.20 -3.98
N PRO A 20 4.27 12.20 -5.32
CA PRO A 20 2.99 12.21 -6.03
C PRO A 20 2.14 10.97 -5.73
N THR A 21 2.78 9.90 -5.25
CA THR A 21 2.13 8.66 -4.80
C THR A 21 1.41 8.88 -3.48
N ARG A 22 2.09 9.51 -2.51
CA ARG A 22 1.51 9.85 -1.21
C ARG A 22 0.34 10.82 -1.35
N ALA A 23 0.49 11.86 -2.16
CA ALA A 23 -0.61 12.78 -2.46
C ALA A 23 -1.82 12.05 -3.10
N ALA A 24 -1.56 11.03 -3.93
CA ALA A 24 -2.63 10.21 -4.50
C ALA A 24 -3.29 9.28 -3.48
N ALA A 25 -2.51 8.72 -2.56
CA ALA A 25 -3.01 7.89 -1.46
C ALA A 25 -3.92 8.72 -0.54
N ASP A 26 -3.45 9.90 -0.11
CA ASP A 26 -4.22 10.81 0.74
C ASP A 26 -5.53 11.23 0.05
N ALA A 27 -5.47 11.58 -1.24
CA ALA A 27 -6.65 11.93 -2.02
C ALA A 27 -7.63 10.76 -2.21
N ALA A 28 -7.13 9.53 -2.34
CA ALA A 28 -7.98 8.34 -2.46
C ALA A 28 -8.65 8.00 -1.12
N ILE A 29 -7.92 8.10 -0.01
CA ILE A 29 -8.45 7.85 1.34
C ILE A 29 -9.52 8.88 1.69
N ALA A 30 -9.27 10.16 1.37
CA ALA A 30 -10.20 11.26 1.62
C ALA A 30 -11.34 11.39 0.59
N PHE A 31 -11.41 10.48 -0.39
CA PHE A 31 -12.42 10.54 -1.43
C PHE A 31 -13.84 10.42 -0.85
N ASP A 32 -14.73 11.35 -1.23
CA ASP A 32 -16.14 11.30 -0.86
C ASP A 32 -16.88 10.25 -1.70
N TRP A 33 -17.25 9.15 -1.06
CA TRP A 33 -17.97 8.04 -1.69
C TRP A 33 -19.45 8.33 -1.99
N ASP A 34 -20.04 9.36 -1.39
CA ASP A 34 -21.44 9.73 -1.57
C ASP A 34 -21.63 10.75 -2.70
N THR A 35 -20.71 11.70 -2.87
CA THR A 35 -20.85 12.75 -3.90
C THR A 35 -19.74 12.76 -4.97
N GLY A 36 -18.64 12.04 -4.76
CA GLY A 36 -17.50 12.04 -5.66
C GLY A 36 -17.74 11.27 -6.97
N ASP A 37 -17.08 11.72 -8.05
CA ASP A 37 -17.05 10.98 -9.31
C ASP A 37 -16.18 9.73 -9.20
N MET A 38 -16.79 8.54 -9.27
CA MET A 38 -16.10 7.26 -9.22
C MET A 38 -15.01 7.10 -10.29
N ARG A 39 -15.09 7.82 -11.41
CA ARG A 39 -14.04 7.80 -12.43
C ARG A 39 -12.75 8.45 -11.92
N VAL A 40 -12.86 9.45 -11.05
CA VAL A 40 -11.71 10.10 -10.39
C VAL A 40 -11.04 9.09 -9.46
N LEU A 41 -11.82 8.42 -8.59
CA LEU A 41 -11.29 7.39 -7.70
C LEU A 41 -10.64 6.25 -8.49
N GLY A 42 -11.27 5.80 -9.57
CA GLY A 42 -10.71 4.77 -10.45
C GLY A 42 -9.36 5.15 -11.06
N ARG A 43 -9.17 6.43 -11.43
CA ARG A 43 -7.87 6.94 -11.90
C ARG A 43 -6.83 6.99 -10.79
N LEU A 44 -7.21 7.48 -9.59
CA LEU A 44 -6.32 7.49 -8.43
C LEU A 44 -5.83 6.09 -8.11
N MET A 45 -6.77 5.15 -7.94
CA MET A 45 -6.50 3.75 -7.58
C MET A 45 -5.85 2.91 -8.69
N SER A 46 -5.57 3.50 -9.86
CA SER A 46 -4.83 2.86 -10.95
C SER A 46 -3.40 3.37 -11.09
N LYS A 47 -2.98 4.33 -10.25
CA LYS A 47 -1.59 4.79 -10.22
C LYS A 47 -0.66 3.69 -9.69
N VAL A 48 0.49 3.56 -10.34
CA VAL A 48 1.58 2.68 -9.90
C VAL A 48 2.17 3.25 -8.61
N GLY A 49 2.52 2.36 -7.67
CA GLY A 49 3.17 2.73 -6.40
C GLY A 49 2.23 2.91 -5.22
N LEU A 50 0.91 2.89 -5.43
CA LEU A 50 -0.03 2.84 -4.31
C LEU A 50 0.12 1.53 -3.53
N ASP A 51 0.16 1.65 -2.21
CA ASP A 51 0.36 0.52 -1.32
C ASP A 51 -0.97 -0.21 -1.02
N LEU A 52 -0.83 -1.44 -0.52
CA LEU A 52 -1.95 -2.30 -0.17
C LEU A 52 -2.79 -1.76 0.99
N ALA A 53 -2.18 -1.12 1.98
CA ALA A 53 -2.90 -0.57 3.13
C ALA A 53 -3.86 0.54 2.67
N THR A 54 -3.39 1.44 1.80
CA THR A 54 -4.21 2.46 1.15
C THR A 54 -5.40 1.84 0.40
N ALA A 55 -5.15 0.80 -0.41
CA ALA A 55 -6.23 0.14 -1.16
C ALA A 55 -7.28 -0.51 -0.27
N VAL A 56 -6.85 -1.14 0.83
CA VAL A 56 -7.76 -1.74 1.83
C VAL A 56 -8.56 -0.65 2.54
N GLN A 57 -7.93 0.44 2.97
CA GLN A 57 -8.63 1.55 3.61
C GLN A 57 -9.70 2.13 2.68
N VAL A 58 -9.34 2.40 1.42
CA VAL A 58 -10.28 2.93 0.41
C VAL A 58 -11.43 1.96 0.18
N PHE A 59 -11.16 0.66 0.05
CA PHE A 59 -12.20 -0.36 -0.09
C PHE A 59 -13.17 -0.33 1.10
N LEU A 60 -12.66 -0.26 2.33
CA LEU A 60 -13.49 -0.22 3.54
C LEU A 60 -14.27 1.10 3.69
N ASN A 61 -13.70 2.23 3.26
CA ASN A 61 -14.39 3.53 3.21
C ASN A 61 -15.61 3.49 2.27
N GLY A 62 -15.60 2.64 1.25
CA GLY A 62 -16.73 2.40 0.36
C GLY A 62 -17.89 1.59 0.96
N ARG A 63 -17.82 1.24 2.25
CA ARG A 63 -18.86 0.54 3.01
C ARG A 63 -19.33 -0.78 2.37
N PRO A 64 -18.41 -1.72 2.10
CA PRO A 64 -18.74 -2.97 1.42
C PRO A 64 -19.79 -3.80 2.18
N GLN A 65 -19.89 -3.66 3.51
CA GLN A 65 -20.89 -4.34 4.33
C GLN A 65 -22.34 -4.09 3.90
N ASP A 66 -22.64 -2.94 3.31
CA ASP A 66 -24.01 -2.57 2.92
C ASP A 66 -24.51 -3.39 1.71
N PHE A 67 -23.57 -3.91 0.91
CA PHE A 67 -23.87 -4.58 -0.36
C PHE A 67 -23.32 -6.01 -0.44
N ASN A 68 -22.51 -6.44 0.53
CA ASN A 68 -21.75 -7.70 0.47
C ASN A 68 -22.62 -8.96 0.28
N HIS A 69 -23.87 -8.91 0.72
CA HIS A 69 -24.83 -10.02 0.61
C HIS A 69 -26.01 -9.73 -0.33
N MET A 70 -25.97 -8.57 -1.00
CA MET A 70 -27.01 -8.16 -1.93
C MET A 70 -26.76 -8.79 -3.31
N ALA A 71 -27.81 -9.32 -3.95
CA ALA A 71 -27.69 -9.76 -5.33
C ALA A 71 -27.43 -8.55 -6.24
N LYS A 72 -26.75 -8.76 -7.36
CA LYS A 72 -26.37 -7.65 -8.26
C LYS A 72 -27.59 -6.86 -8.76
N ASP A 73 -28.70 -7.55 -8.98
CA ASP A 73 -29.94 -6.97 -9.50
C ASP A 73 -30.73 -6.21 -8.42
N ASP A 74 -30.43 -6.45 -7.14
CA ASP A 74 -31.05 -5.76 -6.01
C ASP A 74 -30.33 -4.47 -5.62
N VAL A 75 -29.14 -4.21 -6.20
CA VAL A 75 -28.37 -2.99 -5.93
C VAL A 75 -29.10 -1.79 -6.53
N PRO A 76 -29.43 -0.75 -5.72
CA PRO A 76 -30.04 0.47 -6.23
C PRO A 76 -29.21 1.10 -7.33
N LEU A 77 -29.86 1.66 -8.35
CA LEU A 77 -29.16 2.23 -9.50
C LEU A 77 -28.13 3.30 -9.08
N GLN A 78 -28.44 4.09 -8.04
CA GLN A 78 -27.51 5.09 -7.49
C GLN A 78 -26.21 4.49 -6.90
N ASP A 79 -26.25 3.24 -6.41
CA ASP A 79 -25.11 2.55 -5.79
C ASP A 79 -24.37 1.64 -6.77
N SER A 80 -24.86 1.51 -8.01
CA SER A 80 -24.27 0.63 -9.03
C SER A 80 -22.80 0.98 -9.31
N ALA A 81 -22.46 2.28 -9.40
CA ALA A 81 -21.10 2.75 -9.62
C ALA A 81 -20.18 2.46 -8.43
N ARG A 82 -20.69 2.62 -7.20
CA ARG A 82 -19.98 2.27 -5.96
C ARG A 82 -19.68 0.78 -5.91
N CYS A 83 -20.66 -0.08 -6.16
CA CYS A 83 -20.49 -1.53 -6.19
C CYS A 83 -19.48 -1.96 -7.27
N ALA A 84 -19.53 -1.36 -8.46
CA ALA A 84 -18.55 -1.63 -9.52
C ALA A 84 -17.12 -1.21 -9.12
N MET A 85 -16.97 -0.10 -8.38
CA MET A 85 -15.68 0.32 -7.84
C MET A 85 -15.16 -0.67 -6.79
N LEU A 86 -16.04 -1.12 -5.88
CA LEU A 86 -15.69 -2.13 -4.87
C LEU A 86 -15.24 -3.45 -5.52
N ASP A 87 -15.91 -3.92 -6.58
CA ASP A 87 -15.46 -5.07 -7.38
C ASP A 87 -14.06 -4.87 -7.96
N CYS A 88 -13.81 -3.68 -8.50
CA CYS A 88 -12.52 -3.33 -9.10
C CYS A 88 -11.41 -3.36 -8.05
N LEU A 89 -11.64 -2.72 -6.90
CA LEU A 89 -10.70 -2.67 -5.79
C LEU A 89 -10.43 -4.06 -5.23
N HIS A 90 -11.48 -4.83 -4.94
CA HIS A 90 -11.37 -6.19 -4.44
C HIS A 90 -10.54 -7.08 -5.37
N ARG A 91 -10.80 -7.02 -6.69
CA ARG A 91 -10.03 -7.78 -7.67
C ARG A 91 -8.55 -7.37 -7.69
N LYS A 92 -8.26 -6.07 -7.64
CA LYS A 92 -6.88 -5.54 -7.61
C LYS A 92 -6.13 -5.95 -6.33
N ILE A 93 -6.80 -5.89 -5.19
CA ILE A 93 -6.28 -6.37 -3.90
C ILE A 93 -5.95 -7.87 -4.01
N GLN A 94 -6.89 -8.67 -4.52
CA GLN A 94 -6.74 -10.12 -4.56
C GLN A 94 -5.68 -10.61 -5.54
N CYS A 95 -5.50 -9.90 -6.67
CA CYS A 95 -4.48 -10.22 -7.67
C CYS A 95 -3.08 -9.64 -7.35
N GLY A 96 -2.94 -8.93 -6.23
CA GLY A 96 -1.65 -8.38 -5.81
C GLY A 96 -1.19 -7.18 -6.63
N PHE A 97 -2.13 -6.39 -7.18
CA PHE A 97 -1.80 -5.13 -7.86
C PHE A 97 -1.15 -4.12 -6.90
N TYR A 98 -1.58 -4.14 -5.64
CA TYR A 98 -1.01 -3.32 -4.57
C TYR A 98 -0.06 -4.17 -3.73
N LEU A 99 1.15 -3.65 -3.49
CA LEU A 99 2.14 -4.28 -2.63
C LEU A 99 2.09 -3.63 -1.24
N PRO A 100 2.33 -4.38 -0.16
CA PRO A 100 2.50 -3.80 1.17
C PRO A 100 3.65 -2.79 1.16
N ASP A 101 3.48 -1.69 1.89
CA ASP A 101 4.57 -0.75 2.12
C ASP A 101 5.69 -1.47 2.88
N HIS A 102 6.94 -1.24 2.47
CA HIS A 102 8.09 -1.93 3.04
C HIS A 102 8.53 -1.39 4.40
N GLU A 103 8.03 -0.24 4.87
CA GLU A 103 8.34 0.30 6.19
C GLU A 103 7.25 -0.03 7.19
N VAL A 104 5.98 0.08 6.77
CA VAL A 104 4.81 -0.02 7.66
C VAL A 104 3.89 -1.22 7.37
N GLY A 105 4.08 -1.91 6.24
CA GLY A 105 3.28 -3.08 5.88
C GLY A 105 1.78 -2.81 5.86
N LEU A 106 1.03 -3.54 6.70
CA LEU A 106 -0.42 -3.34 6.90
C LEU A 106 -0.79 -2.65 8.21
N ALA A 107 0.19 -2.19 9.01
CA ALA A 107 -0.05 -1.61 10.32
C ALA A 107 -1.16 -0.54 10.35
N PRO A 108 -1.27 0.39 9.38
CA PRO A 108 -2.29 1.44 9.42
C PRO A 108 -3.74 0.93 9.33
N VAL A 109 -3.95 -0.26 8.75
CA VAL A 109 -5.28 -0.79 8.44
C VAL A 109 -5.54 -2.19 9.01
N ARG A 110 -4.60 -2.74 9.79
CA ARG A 110 -4.69 -4.14 10.26
C ARG A 110 -5.98 -4.41 10.99
N ALA A 111 -6.31 -3.59 11.98
CA ALA A 111 -7.49 -3.82 12.81
C ALA A 111 -8.77 -3.86 11.96
N GLN A 112 -8.91 -2.92 11.01
CA GLN A 112 -10.07 -2.83 10.14
C GLN A 112 -10.12 -3.99 9.13
N ALA A 113 -8.97 -4.43 8.62
CA ALA A 113 -8.87 -5.59 7.75
C ALA A 113 -9.22 -6.89 8.50
N GLU A 114 -8.75 -7.04 9.73
CA GLU A 114 -9.05 -8.19 10.59
C GLU A 114 -10.52 -8.23 11.00
N ASP A 115 -11.13 -7.08 11.31
CA ASP A 115 -12.57 -6.98 11.57
C ASP A 115 -13.38 -7.43 10.34
N TRP A 116 -12.96 -7.02 9.14
CA TRP A 116 -13.60 -7.45 7.91
C TRP A 116 -13.47 -8.97 7.68
N ILE A 117 -12.28 -9.52 7.88
CA ILE A 117 -12.02 -10.98 7.80
C ILE A 117 -12.82 -11.74 8.88
N ALA A 118 -12.95 -11.19 10.08
CA ALA A 118 -13.73 -11.78 11.16
C ALA A 118 -15.22 -11.88 10.80
N ARG A 119 -15.78 -10.87 10.13
CA ARG A 119 -17.15 -10.93 9.58
C ARG A 119 -17.29 -12.04 8.53
N GLN A 120 -16.30 -12.19 7.64
CA GLN A 120 -16.30 -13.27 6.65
C GLN A 120 -16.18 -14.67 7.30
N ARG A 121 -15.45 -14.81 8.40
CA ARG A 121 -15.43 -16.04 9.21
C ARG A 121 -16.82 -16.31 9.80
N LEU A 122 -17.48 -15.30 10.36
CA LEU A 122 -18.84 -15.43 10.89
C LEU A 122 -19.83 -15.85 9.80
N ASP A 123 -19.76 -15.24 8.61
CA ASP A 123 -20.59 -15.63 7.47
C ASP A 123 -20.43 -17.12 7.14
N ARG A 124 -19.18 -17.62 7.08
CA ARG A 124 -18.88 -19.03 6.86
C ARG A 124 -19.51 -19.94 7.93
N THR A 125 -19.45 -19.56 9.20
CA THR A 125 -20.10 -20.33 10.29
C THR A 125 -21.63 -20.39 10.14
N GLN A 126 -22.21 -19.42 9.45
CA GLN A 126 -23.65 -19.31 9.19
C GLN A 126 -24.04 -19.87 7.81
N GLY A 127 -23.11 -20.51 7.09
CA GLY A 127 -23.35 -21.06 5.75
C GLY A 127 -23.52 -19.99 4.66
N ARG A 128 -23.07 -18.76 4.92
CA ARG A 128 -23.13 -17.63 3.98
C ARG A 128 -21.73 -17.30 3.45
N VAL A 129 -21.68 -16.73 2.26
CA VAL A 129 -20.46 -16.20 1.67
C VAL A 129 -20.77 -14.83 1.08
N GLY A 130 -19.98 -13.83 1.45
CA GLY A 130 -20.07 -12.49 0.89
C GLY A 130 -19.51 -12.41 -0.53
N ARG A 131 -19.87 -11.34 -1.24
CA ARG A 131 -19.34 -11.02 -2.58
C ARG A 131 -17.84 -10.75 -2.55
N TRP A 132 -17.35 -10.03 -1.54
CA TRP A 132 -15.94 -9.62 -1.46
C TRP A 132 -15.25 -10.30 -0.27
N VAL A 133 -14.60 -11.42 -0.55
CA VAL A 133 -13.87 -12.21 0.46
C VAL A 133 -12.37 -11.93 0.35
N PHE A 134 -11.74 -11.59 1.48
CA PHE A 134 -10.29 -11.43 1.53
C PHE A 134 -9.61 -12.77 1.79
N ASP A 135 -8.42 -12.93 1.22
CA ASP A 135 -7.59 -14.09 1.46
C ASP A 135 -6.88 -13.92 2.81
N GLU A 136 -7.47 -14.54 3.82
CA GLU A 136 -7.00 -14.52 5.21
C GLU A 136 -5.52 -14.91 5.34
N ALA A 137 -5.06 -15.91 4.57
CA ALA A 137 -3.67 -16.37 4.63
C ALA A 137 -2.71 -15.31 4.06
N LYS A 138 -3.09 -14.64 2.97
CA LYS A 138 -2.28 -13.53 2.42
C LYS A 138 -2.14 -12.38 3.40
N PHE A 139 -3.25 -11.97 4.04
CA PHE A 139 -3.23 -10.87 5.02
C PHE A 139 -2.46 -11.22 6.30
N ALA A 140 -2.54 -12.48 6.75
CA ALA A 140 -1.77 -12.97 7.89
C ALA A 140 -0.26 -13.06 7.62
N ALA A 141 0.14 -13.30 6.36
CA ALA A 141 1.54 -13.40 5.97
C ALA A 141 2.27 -12.04 5.86
N ILE A 142 1.52 -10.95 5.74
CA ILE A 142 2.08 -9.60 5.63
C ILE A 142 2.39 -9.06 7.02
N SER A 143 3.64 -8.69 7.26
CA SER A 143 4.10 -8.07 8.51
C SER A 143 3.56 -6.65 8.65
N ASP A 144 3.41 -6.20 9.91
CA ASP A 144 3.09 -4.80 10.27
C ASP A 144 4.32 -3.94 10.47
N ASN A 145 5.47 -4.58 10.45
CA ASN A 145 6.75 -3.90 10.45
C ASN A 145 7.39 -4.16 9.08
N GLY A 146 8.11 -3.18 8.57
CA GLY A 146 9.01 -3.39 7.47
C GLY A 146 9.96 -4.57 7.71
N PRO A 147 10.52 -5.17 6.64
CA PRO A 147 11.50 -6.21 6.83
C PRO A 147 12.61 -5.62 7.71
N LEU A 148 12.90 -6.31 8.82
CA LEU A 148 14.03 -5.95 9.68
C LEU A 148 15.23 -5.77 8.76
N THR A 149 15.84 -4.58 8.75
CA THR A 149 17.05 -4.35 7.98
C THR A 149 18.02 -5.45 8.37
N ILE A 150 18.28 -6.39 7.45
CA ILE A 150 19.31 -7.39 7.66
C ILE A 150 20.60 -6.59 7.58
N VAL A 151 21.03 -6.06 8.73
CA VAL A 151 22.37 -5.51 8.89
C VAL A 151 23.27 -6.71 8.74
N ARG A 152 23.66 -6.99 7.49
CA ARG A 152 24.75 -7.90 7.19
C ARG A 152 25.96 -7.22 7.80
N ALA A 153 26.27 -7.55 9.05
CA ALA A 153 27.51 -7.12 9.68
C ALA A 153 28.61 -7.41 8.66
N GLU A 154 29.32 -6.37 8.22
CA GLU A 154 30.51 -6.56 7.40
C GLU A 154 31.37 -7.54 8.17
N ARG A 155 31.47 -8.76 7.63
CA ARG A 155 32.36 -9.75 8.21
C ARG A 155 33.73 -9.17 7.95
N LYS A 156 34.29 -8.48 8.96
CA LYS A 156 35.64 -7.93 8.92
C LYS A 156 36.51 -9.06 8.42
N ASP A 157 37.00 -8.91 7.20
CA ASP A 157 37.84 -9.93 6.61
C ASP A 157 39.00 -10.12 7.59
N SER A 158 39.18 -11.33 8.10
CA SER A 158 40.22 -11.65 9.08
C SER A 158 41.47 -12.18 8.39
N ARG A 159 41.47 -12.24 7.04
CA ARG A 159 42.63 -12.70 6.28
C ARG A 159 43.78 -11.70 6.42
N PRO A 160 45.02 -12.18 6.61
CA PRO A 160 46.21 -11.34 6.60
C PRO A 160 46.37 -10.62 5.26
N THR A 161 46.93 -9.41 5.28
CA THR A 161 46.99 -8.46 4.16
C THR A 161 47.52 -9.06 2.86
N PHE A 162 48.51 -9.96 2.94
CA PHE A 162 49.11 -10.60 1.76
C PHE A 162 48.12 -11.49 1.00
N LEU A 163 47.19 -12.16 1.68
CA LEU A 163 46.16 -12.99 1.03
C LEU A 163 45.05 -12.15 0.37
N ARG A 164 44.85 -10.90 0.82
CA ARG A 164 43.88 -10.00 0.20
C ARG A 164 44.42 -9.44 -1.11
N VAL A 165 45.67 -8.96 -1.09
CA VAL A 165 46.35 -8.43 -2.28
C VAL A 165 46.47 -9.47 -3.39
N LEU A 166 46.67 -10.74 -3.05
CA LEU A 166 46.81 -11.83 -4.03
C LEU A 166 45.49 -12.23 -4.72
N MET A 167 44.36 -11.82 -4.14
CA MET A 167 43.01 -12.18 -4.61
C MET A 167 42.22 -10.96 -5.11
N GLU A 168 42.80 -9.76 -5.10
CA GLU A 168 42.22 -8.60 -5.76
C GLU A 168 42.41 -8.73 -7.29
N PRO A 169 41.33 -8.61 -8.09
CA PRO A 169 41.44 -8.76 -9.53
C PRO A 169 42.24 -7.59 -10.11
N ILE A 170 43.34 -7.91 -10.79
CA ILE A 170 44.14 -6.95 -11.54
C ILE A 170 43.42 -6.73 -12.88
N TRP A 171 42.40 -5.87 -12.90
CA TRP A 171 41.92 -5.31 -14.16
C TRP A 171 42.85 -4.13 -14.52
N LEU A 172 43.71 -4.38 -15.51
CA LEU A 172 44.45 -3.37 -16.28
C LEU A 172 43.53 -2.75 -17.34
#